data_AF-A0A7C3F9J0-F1
#
_entry.id   AF-A0A7C3F9J0-F1
#
_cell.length_a   1.000
_cell.length_b   1.000
_cell.length_c   1.000
_cell.angle_alpha   90.00
_cell.angle_beta   90.00
_cell.angle_gamma   90.00
#
_symmetry.space_group_name_H-M   'P 1'
#
loop_
_entity.id
_entity.type
_entity.pdbx_description
1 polymer ?
#
loop_
_entity_poly.entity_id
_entity_poly.type
_entity_poly.pdbx_seq_one_letter_code
_entity_poly.pdbx_strand_id
1 'polypeptide(L)'
;MGKSSREELARQVESLVDGLDLASAASDGAAEAAAGIAALGADAVACLVHSALRRDAARRDRVAAILGSFTGEPARWARDALAAALRSQVLNPTERMWLGAVCRGMEETCSGRQRLGTPLPGDLLDDEGELILWRDEFSCLLPEEQEAVLAPLLQDGNPALLRLLEAVIGLQIPQVDAAVAAGLARFATPAALPLLRELLRRPDPAVRAHARATLGALERQGVDVRGVFVAEPEPTGAVLAALVGPPWSDGRLMVLVARHQAPASIRFAAVIVDPVELGIVTTWGQTGMSAAQFHRLLADYTRKMGQEFVQVDVNVAQALVAAGEEYAIRHGRALSPDYLVWRRCIGRSTRPVPLPIVFGPKCSECDAVLRSGDMRRGAIIAGRVALCARCAARPRLCAVCQRLLSRGQEGMRAREGPEPGKMEFLCKHCGRGR
;
A
#
# COMPACT_ATOMS: atom_id res chain seq x y z
N MET A 1 -7.35 -46.63 20.10
CA MET A 1 -6.39 -47.15 19.12
C MET A 1 -4.97 -47.11 19.69
N GLY A 2 -4.16 -48.15 19.48
CA GLY A 2 -2.73 -48.10 19.82
C GLY A 2 -1.97 -47.14 18.89
N LYS A 3 -0.84 -46.57 19.37
CA LYS A 3 -0.04 -45.58 18.61
C LYS A 3 0.33 -46.06 17.20
N SER A 4 0.75 -47.33 17.07
CA SER A 4 1.12 -47.95 15.79
C SER A 4 -0.04 -47.99 14.78
N SER A 5 -1.27 -48.21 15.24
CA SER A 5 -2.45 -48.22 14.37
C SER A 5 -2.80 -46.80 13.86
N ARG A 6 -2.53 -45.76 14.65
CA ARG A 6 -2.77 -44.36 14.22
C ARG A 6 -1.76 -43.90 13.16
N GLU A 7 -0.51 -44.33 13.28
CA GLU A 7 0.54 -44.03 12.30
C GLU A 7 0.31 -44.75 10.96
N GLU A 8 -0.21 -45.98 11.01
CA GLU A 8 -0.62 -46.71 9.80
C GLU A 8 -1.82 -46.05 9.12
N LEU A 9 -2.85 -45.68 9.89
CA LEU A 9 -4.01 -44.98 9.38
C LEU A 9 -3.63 -43.64 8.73
N ALA A 10 -2.75 -42.87 9.38
CA ALA A 10 -2.23 -41.63 8.82
C ALA A 10 -1.53 -41.89 7.48
N ARG A 11 -0.62 -42.88 7.39
CA ARG A 11 0.05 -43.23 6.12
C ARG A 11 -0.91 -43.60 5.00
N GLN A 12 -2.00 -44.31 5.31
CA GLN A 12 -3.03 -44.64 4.32
C GLN A 12 -3.76 -43.39 3.81
N VAL A 13 -4.16 -42.49 4.71
CA VAL A 13 -4.78 -41.21 4.33
C VAL A 13 -3.83 -40.37 3.49
N GLU A 14 -2.54 -40.30 3.86
CA GLU A 14 -1.51 -39.58 3.11
C GLU A 14 -1.37 -40.12 1.69
N SER A 15 -1.32 -41.45 1.53
CA SER A 15 -1.22 -42.09 0.22
C SER A 15 -2.43 -41.77 -0.68
N LEU A 16 -3.63 -41.66 -0.10
CA LEU A 16 -4.85 -41.30 -0.85
C LEU A 16 -4.86 -39.82 -1.24
N VAL A 17 -4.39 -38.93 -0.36
CA VAL A 17 -4.28 -37.48 -0.64
C VAL A 17 -3.21 -37.21 -1.69
N ASP A 18 -2.05 -37.85 -1.61
CA ASP A 18 -0.93 -37.60 -2.53
C ASP A 18 -1.15 -38.24 -3.91
N GLY A 19 -2.01 -39.25 -4.00
CA GLY A 19 -2.43 -39.86 -5.27
C GLY A 19 -3.43 -39.01 -6.06
N LEU A 20 -4.02 -37.97 -5.47
CA LEU A 20 -4.99 -37.11 -6.14
C LEU A 20 -4.28 -36.03 -6.98
N ASP A 21 -4.41 -36.10 -8.30
CA ASP A 21 -3.93 -35.06 -9.20
C ASP A 21 -5.07 -34.07 -9.54
N LEU A 22 -5.04 -32.87 -8.97
CA LEU A 22 -6.07 -31.84 -9.21
C LEU A 22 -6.09 -31.32 -10.66
N ALA A 23 -5.00 -31.47 -11.42
CA ALA A 23 -4.94 -30.98 -12.79
C ALA A 23 -5.64 -31.91 -13.78
N SER A 24 -5.69 -33.21 -13.48
CA SER A 24 -6.29 -34.24 -14.33
C SER A 24 -7.57 -34.85 -13.75
N ALA A 25 -7.81 -34.71 -12.44
CA ALA A 25 -8.99 -35.24 -11.81
C ALA A 25 -10.22 -34.42 -12.22
N ALA A 26 -11.09 -35.04 -13.01
CA ALA A 26 -12.52 -34.74 -12.94
C ALA A 26 -13.02 -34.96 -11.50
N SER A 27 -14.22 -34.46 -11.17
CA SER A 27 -14.89 -34.62 -9.86
C SER A 27 -14.82 -36.05 -9.29
N ASP A 28 -14.62 -37.06 -10.14
CA ASP A 28 -14.57 -38.49 -9.80
C ASP A 28 -13.35 -38.88 -8.95
N GLY A 29 -12.16 -38.29 -9.19
CA GLY A 29 -10.94 -38.66 -8.46
C GLY A 29 -10.99 -38.26 -6.98
N ALA A 30 -11.54 -37.07 -6.70
CA ALA A 30 -11.75 -36.62 -5.32
C ALA A 30 -12.83 -37.46 -4.61
N ALA A 31 -13.87 -37.88 -5.33
CA ALA A 31 -14.92 -38.76 -4.81
C ALA A 31 -14.40 -40.17 -4.50
N GLU A 32 -13.50 -40.73 -5.33
CA GLU A 32 -12.86 -42.03 -5.09
C GLU A 32 -11.95 -41.97 -3.85
N ALA A 33 -11.11 -40.95 -3.74
CA ALA A 33 -10.28 -40.73 -2.55
C ALA A 33 -11.14 -40.54 -1.28
N ALA A 34 -12.24 -39.79 -1.38
CA ALA A 34 -13.19 -39.62 -0.29
C ALA A 34 -13.84 -40.96 0.11
N ALA A 35 -14.28 -41.78 -0.85
CA ALA A 35 -14.84 -43.10 -0.56
C ALA A 35 -13.81 -44.03 0.12
N GLY A 36 -12.55 -44.01 -0.34
CA GLY A 36 -11.45 -44.74 0.26
C GLY A 36 -11.20 -44.33 1.72
N ILE A 37 -11.14 -43.03 2.00
CA ILE A 37 -10.95 -42.51 3.36
C ILE A 37 -12.17 -42.81 4.25
N ALA A 38 -13.39 -42.70 3.72
CA ALA A 38 -14.62 -43.02 4.45
C ALA A 38 -14.67 -44.50 4.88
N ALA A 39 -14.22 -45.41 4.02
CA ALA A 39 -14.17 -46.84 4.33
C ALA A 39 -13.21 -47.18 5.49
N LEU A 40 -12.22 -46.32 5.75
CA LEU A 40 -11.29 -46.45 6.87
C LEU A 40 -11.87 -45.91 8.20
N GLY A 41 -13.03 -45.23 8.16
CA GLY A 41 -13.79 -44.79 9.33
C GLY A 41 -13.52 -43.36 9.81
N ALA A 42 -14.20 -42.96 10.89
CA ALA A 42 -14.20 -41.59 11.42
C ALA A 42 -12.80 -41.07 11.81
N ASP A 43 -11.95 -41.93 12.36
CA ASP A 43 -10.57 -41.58 12.73
C ASP A 43 -9.73 -41.20 11.49
N ALA A 44 -10.00 -41.81 10.33
CA ALA A 44 -9.31 -41.51 9.08
C ALA A 44 -9.71 -40.13 8.55
N VAL A 45 -10.99 -39.81 8.62
CA VAL A 45 -11.52 -38.47 8.28
C VAL A 45 -10.94 -37.40 9.22
N ALA A 46 -10.84 -37.69 10.52
CA ALA A 46 -10.17 -36.80 11.46
C ALA A 46 -8.68 -36.61 11.10
N CYS A 47 -7.98 -37.68 10.74
CA CYS A 47 -6.59 -37.61 10.24
C CYS A 47 -6.46 -36.75 8.98
N LEU A 48 -7.39 -36.86 8.03
CA LEU A 48 -7.44 -36.02 6.83
C LEU A 48 -7.52 -34.53 7.19
N VAL A 49 -8.46 -34.15 8.06
CA VAL A 49 -8.63 -32.77 8.54
C VAL A 49 -7.37 -32.24 9.21
N HIS A 50 -6.74 -33.02 10.09
CA HIS A 50 -5.49 -32.60 10.73
C HIS A 50 -4.33 -32.47 9.72
N SER A 51 -4.33 -33.30 8.67
CA SER A 51 -3.29 -33.22 7.63
C SER A 51 -3.38 -31.94 6.79
N ALA A 52 -4.55 -31.30 6.75
CA ALA A 52 -4.75 -30.02 6.07
C ALA A 52 -4.04 -28.83 6.76
N LEU A 53 -3.70 -28.99 8.04
CA LEU A 53 -2.99 -27.99 8.82
C LEU A 53 -1.49 -27.91 8.47
N ARG A 54 -0.99 -28.80 7.61
CA ARG A 54 0.37 -28.67 7.07
C ARG A 54 0.46 -27.46 6.14
N ARG A 55 1.65 -26.85 6.08
CA ARG A 55 1.93 -25.60 5.33
C ARG A 55 2.08 -25.79 3.81
N ASP A 56 1.41 -26.78 3.23
CA ASP A 56 1.48 -27.08 1.80
C ASP A 56 0.14 -26.67 1.15
N ALA A 57 0.18 -25.65 0.29
CA ALA A 57 -1.01 -25.11 -0.37
C ALA A 57 -1.65 -26.13 -1.33
N ALA A 58 -0.86 -26.81 -2.17
CA ALA A 58 -1.37 -27.82 -3.09
C ALA A 58 -2.03 -28.97 -2.34
N ARG A 59 -1.50 -29.32 -1.16
CA ARG A 59 -2.12 -30.30 -0.28
C ARG A 59 -3.45 -29.81 0.28
N ARG A 60 -3.56 -28.55 0.72
CA ARG A 60 -4.82 -27.98 1.22
C ARG A 60 -5.91 -28.07 0.17
N ASP A 61 -5.61 -27.75 -1.08
CA ASP A 61 -6.57 -27.85 -2.18
C ASP A 61 -7.06 -29.30 -2.39
N ARG A 62 -6.15 -30.28 -2.33
CA ARG A 62 -6.50 -31.71 -2.40
C ARG A 62 -7.42 -32.12 -1.25
N VAL A 63 -7.07 -31.71 -0.03
CA VAL A 63 -7.88 -32.04 1.15
C VAL A 63 -9.25 -31.35 1.08
N ALA A 64 -9.33 -30.10 0.65
CA ALA A 64 -10.60 -29.39 0.47
C ALA A 64 -11.49 -30.08 -0.58
N ALA A 65 -10.93 -30.51 -1.71
CA ALA A 65 -11.67 -31.25 -2.74
C ALA A 65 -12.23 -32.58 -2.23
N ILE A 66 -11.41 -33.35 -1.49
CA ILE A 66 -11.83 -34.60 -0.85
C ILE A 66 -12.93 -34.34 0.18
N LEU A 67 -12.75 -33.34 1.04
CA LEU A 67 -13.71 -32.96 2.07
C LEU A 67 -15.07 -32.55 1.47
N GLY A 68 -15.05 -31.77 0.38
CA GLY A 68 -16.24 -31.38 -0.36
C GLY A 68 -16.97 -32.54 -1.06
N SER A 69 -16.29 -33.67 -1.25
CA SER A 69 -16.86 -34.86 -1.89
C SER A 69 -17.54 -35.82 -0.90
N PHE A 70 -17.40 -35.61 0.41
CA PHE A 70 -18.08 -36.44 1.40
C PHE A 70 -19.60 -36.20 1.39
N THR A 71 -20.36 -37.29 1.54
CA THR A 71 -21.83 -37.25 1.70
C THR A 71 -22.26 -38.12 2.88
N GLY A 72 -23.47 -37.92 3.38
CA GLY A 72 -24.05 -38.76 4.44
C GLY A 72 -23.26 -38.75 5.76
N GLU A 73 -22.95 -39.94 6.28
CA GLU A 73 -22.26 -40.10 7.56
C GLU A 73 -20.79 -39.61 7.56
N PRO A 74 -19.96 -39.90 6.53
CA PRO A 74 -18.62 -39.33 6.41
C PRO A 74 -18.57 -37.80 6.48
N ALA A 75 -19.55 -37.11 5.84
CA ALA A 75 -19.63 -35.65 5.90
C ALA A 75 -19.87 -35.14 7.33
N ARG A 76 -20.66 -35.86 8.12
CA ARG A 76 -20.87 -35.56 9.55
C ARG A 76 -19.56 -35.71 10.33
N TRP A 77 -18.82 -36.81 10.12
CA TRP A 77 -17.51 -37.00 10.78
C TRP A 77 -16.53 -35.88 10.43
N ALA A 78 -16.46 -35.48 9.15
CA ALA A 78 -15.61 -34.39 8.70
C ALA A 78 -15.97 -33.06 9.36
N ARG A 79 -17.26 -32.72 9.43
CA ARG A 79 -17.74 -31.52 10.11
C ARG A 79 -17.38 -31.52 11.60
N ASP A 80 -17.59 -32.64 12.29
CA ASP A 80 -17.29 -32.74 13.71
C ASP A 80 -15.77 -32.60 13.97
N ALA A 81 -14.94 -33.17 13.09
CA ALA A 81 -13.48 -33.03 13.13
C ALA A 81 -13.02 -31.59 12.82
N LEU A 82 -13.61 -30.93 11.81
CA LEU A 82 -13.33 -29.52 11.48
C LEU A 82 -13.72 -28.59 12.64
N ALA A 83 -14.89 -28.81 13.24
CA ALA A 83 -15.34 -28.03 14.39
C ALA A 83 -14.43 -28.24 15.61
N ALA A 84 -13.93 -29.46 15.82
CA ALA A 84 -12.95 -29.74 16.87
C ALA A 84 -11.60 -29.06 16.59
N ALA A 85 -11.13 -29.08 15.34
CA ALA A 85 -9.90 -28.39 14.94
C ALA A 85 -10.03 -26.87 15.11
N LEU A 86 -11.13 -26.26 14.69
CA LEU A 86 -11.39 -24.81 14.83
C LEU A 86 -11.42 -24.34 16.29
N ARG A 87 -11.84 -25.20 17.23
CA ARG A 87 -11.78 -24.90 18.68
C ARG A 87 -10.39 -25.04 19.29
N SER A 88 -9.42 -25.61 18.57
CA SER A 88 -8.05 -25.75 19.04
C SER A 88 -7.34 -24.40 19.02
N GLN A 89 -6.75 -24.00 20.14
CA GLN A 89 -5.99 -22.74 20.28
C GLN A 89 -4.68 -22.70 19.49
N VAL A 90 -4.29 -23.79 18.82
CA VAL A 90 -2.97 -23.93 18.18
C VAL A 90 -2.97 -23.40 16.73
N LEU A 91 -4.13 -23.09 16.17
CA LEU A 91 -4.24 -22.66 14.78
C LEU A 91 -3.85 -21.19 14.61
N ASN A 92 -2.97 -20.92 13.64
CA ASN A 92 -2.74 -19.53 13.22
C ASN A 92 -4.00 -18.96 12.53
N PRO A 93 -4.09 -17.63 12.39
CA PRO A 93 -5.26 -16.99 11.78
C PRO A 93 -5.56 -17.51 10.37
N THR A 94 -4.52 -17.81 9.57
CA THR A 94 -4.66 -18.28 8.20
C THR A 94 -5.30 -19.66 8.13
N GLU A 95 -4.84 -20.58 8.98
CA GLU A 95 -5.40 -21.93 9.11
C GLU A 95 -6.84 -21.90 9.60
N ARG A 96 -7.16 -21.06 10.60
CA ARG A 96 -8.54 -20.93 11.10
C ARG A 96 -9.49 -20.46 10.02
N MET A 97 -9.09 -19.46 9.23
CA MET A 97 -9.92 -18.96 8.16
C MET A 97 -10.11 -19.97 7.04
N TRP A 98 -9.03 -20.63 6.61
CA TRP A 98 -9.12 -21.68 5.58
C TRP A 98 -10.04 -22.81 6.04
N LEU A 99 -9.89 -23.30 7.27
CA LEU A 99 -10.78 -24.32 7.85
C LEU A 99 -12.24 -23.84 7.91
N GLY A 100 -12.47 -22.59 8.29
CA GLY A 100 -13.81 -21.99 8.33
C GLY A 100 -14.44 -21.87 6.94
N ALA A 101 -13.64 -21.62 5.90
CA ALA A 101 -14.12 -21.62 4.51
C ALA A 101 -14.48 -23.04 4.03
N VAL A 102 -13.62 -24.03 4.28
CA VAL A 102 -13.87 -25.43 3.91
C VAL A 102 -15.10 -25.99 4.61
N CYS A 103 -15.24 -25.75 5.93
CA CYS A 103 -16.40 -26.20 6.69
C CYS A 103 -17.71 -25.69 6.10
N ARG A 104 -17.75 -24.44 5.64
CA ARG A 104 -18.94 -23.87 5.01
C ARG A 104 -19.22 -24.44 3.63
N GLY A 105 -18.19 -24.61 2.79
CA GLY A 105 -18.36 -25.26 1.48
C GLY A 105 -18.94 -26.68 1.60
N MET A 106 -18.53 -27.43 2.63
CA MET A 106 -19.10 -28.74 2.94
C MET A 106 -20.58 -28.65 3.35
N GLU A 107 -20.94 -27.68 4.21
CA GLU A 107 -22.31 -27.49 4.67
C GLU A 107 -23.27 -27.16 3.53
N GLU A 108 -22.83 -26.33 2.58
CA GLU A 108 -23.61 -25.99 1.38
C GLU A 108 -23.90 -27.21 0.52
N THR A 109 -22.87 -28.03 0.29
CA THR A 109 -22.96 -29.25 -0.52
C THR A 109 -23.89 -30.28 0.13
N CYS A 110 -23.80 -30.45 1.45
CA CYS A 110 -24.61 -31.42 2.18
C CYS A 110 -26.07 -31.01 2.35
N SER A 111 -26.35 -29.71 2.50
CA SER A 111 -27.69 -29.23 2.86
C SER A 111 -28.63 -29.16 1.66
N GLY A 112 -28.11 -29.14 0.42
CA GLY A 112 -28.89 -28.94 -0.80
C GLY A 112 -29.73 -27.65 -0.80
N ARG A 113 -29.55 -26.80 0.21
CA ARG A 113 -30.30 -25.58 0.49
C ARG A 113 -29.32 -24.43 0.59
N GLN A 114 -29.59 -23.38 -0.16
CA GLN A 114 -28.95 -22.09 0.01
C GLN A 114 -29.34 -21.50 1.38
N ARG A 115 -28.32 -21.30 2.23
CA ARG A 115 -28.25 -20.38 3.38
C ARG A 115 -29.18 -20.64 4.57
N LEU A 116 -28.60 -21.17 5.64
CA LEU A 116 -28.75 -20.68 7.02
C LEU A 116 -27.37 -20.81 7.69
N GLY A 117 -26.65 -19.70 7.70
CA GLY A 117 -25.19 -19.65 7.87
C GLY A 117 -24.72 -20.02 9.27
N THR A 118 -23.80 -20.96 9.34
CA THR A 118 -22.82 -20.99 10.40
C THR A 118 -21.98 -19.70 10.26
N PRO A 119 -22.02 -18.77 11.22
CA PRO A 119 -21.22 -17.56 11.13
C PRO A 119 -19.74 -17.98 11.05
N LEU A 120 -18.97 -17.29 10.19
CA LEU A 120 -17.52 -17.27 10.37
C LEU A 120 -17.22 -16.98 11.84
N PRO A 121 -16.09 -17.49 12.38
CA PRO A 121 -15.68 -17.10 13.73
C PRO A 121 -15.61 -15.57 13.77
N GLY A 122 -16.65 -14.91 14.32
CA GLY A 122 -16.76 -13.45 14.30
C GLY A 122 -15.56 -12.81 14.98
N ASP A 123 -15.09 -13.49 16.02
CA ASP A 123 -13.90 -13.20 16.81
C ASP A 123 -12.64 -12.93 15.96
N LEU A 124 -12.47 -13.59 14.79
CA LEU A 124 -11.30 -13.39 13.92
C LEU A 124 -11.33 -12.10 13.11
N LEU A 125 -12.53 -11.60 12.80
CA LEU A 125 -12.73 -10.40 11.98
C LEU A 125 -12.98 -9.15 12.84
N ASP A 126 -13.26 -9.36 14.12
CA ASP A 126 -13.49 -8.30 15.08
C ASP A 126 -12.21 -7.91 15.86
N ASP A 127 -11.25 -8.84 16.00
CA ASP A 127 -9.93 -8.56 16.58
C ASP A 127 -8.96 -7.98 15.51
N GLU A 128 -8.63 -6.69 15.67
CA GLU A 128 -7.69 -5.98 14.80
C GLU A 128 -6.27 -6.60 14.83
N GLY A 129 -5.84 -7.16 15.97
CA GLY A 129 -4.54 -7.82 16.09
C GLY A 129 -4.44 -9.10 15.26
N GLU A 130 -5.50 -9.92 15.30
CA GLU A 130 -5.58 -11.15 14.51
C GLU A 130 -5.65 -10.85 13.00
N LEU A 131 -6.37 -9.80 12.60
CA LEU A 131 -6.40 -9.33 11.21
C LEU A 131 -5.02 -8.87 10.72
N ILE A 132 -4.25 -8.16 11.56
CA ILE A 132 -2.89 -7.73 11.22
C ILE A 132 -1.96 -8.94 11.07
N LEU A 133 -1.99 -9.88 12.02
CA LEU A 133 -1.19 -11.10 11.97
C LEU A 133 -1.52 -11.92 10.72
N TRP A 134 -2.81 -12.08 10.42
CA TRP A 134 -3.25 -12.76 9.22
C TRP A 134 -2.74 -12.07 7.95
N ARG A 135 -2.88 -10.74 7.86
CA ARG A 135 -2.43 -9.96 6.71
C ARG A 135 -0.92 -10.10 6.49
N ASP A 136 -0.15 -10.07 7.57
CA ASP A 136 1.30 -10.20 7.52
C ASP A 136 1.70 -11.63 7.06
N GLU A 137 1.05 -12.68 7.57
CA GLU A 137 1.21 -14.05 7.07
C GLU A 137 0.85 -14.17 5.58
N PHE A 138 -0.29 -13.62 5.17
CA PHE A 138 -0.75 -13.61 3.78
C PHE A 138 0.25 -12.93 2.85
N SER A 139 0.88 -11.83 3.29
CA SER A 139 1.87 -11.10 2.49
C SER A 139 3.15 -11.90 2.22
N CYS A 140 3.43 -12.93 3.02
CA CYS A 140 4.59 -13.80 2.88
C CYS A 140 4.35 -15.00 1.95
N LEU A 141 3.10 -15.24 1.53
CA LEU A 141 2.73 -16.31 0.61
C LEU A 141 3.17 -15.98 -0.82
N LEU A 142 3.38 -17.02 -1.62
CA LEU A 142 3.59 -16.88 -3.07
C LEU A 142 2.31 -16.34 -3.75
N PRO A 143 2.41 -15.66 -4.90
CA PRO A 143 1.25 -15.12 -5.62
C PRO A 143 0.12 -16.14 -5.86
N GLU A 144 0.48 -17.37 -6.23
CA GLU A 144 -0.47 -18.45 -6.50
C GLU A 144 -1.19 -18.90 -5.22
N GLU A 145 -0.47 -18.93 -4.11
CA GLU A 145 -1.00 -19.27 -2.78
C GLU A 145 -1.92 -18.15 -2.25
N GLN A 146 -1.57 -16.89 -2.50
CA GLN A 146 -2.43 -15.75 -2.17
C GLN A 146 -3.77 -15.83 -2.90
N GLU A 147 -3.76 -16.17 -4.19
CA GLU A 147 -4.97 -16.36 -4.98
C GLU A 147 -5.79 -17.55 -4.47
N ALA A 148 -5.15 -18.69 -4.21
CA ALA A 148 -5.81 -19.89 -3.67
C ALA A 148 -6.48 -19.63 -2.32
N VAL A 149 -5.84 -18.86 -1.44
CA VAL A 149 -6.43 -18.45 -0.14
C VAL A 149 -7.60 -17.49 -0.31
N LEU A 150 -7.53 -16.55 -1.26
CA LEU A 150 -8.60 -15.57 -1.49
C LEU A 150 -9.80 -16.14 -2.25
N ALA A 151 -9.58 -17.08 -3.17
CA ALA A 151 -10.63 -17.64 -4.02
C ALA A 151 -11.89 -18.08 -3.24
N PRO A 152 -11.80 -18.92 -2.19
CA PRO A 152 -12.99 -19.33 -1.43
C PRO A 152 -13.65 -18.16 -0.68
N LEU A 153 -12.87 -17.20 -0.19
CA LEU A 153 -13.38 -16.02 0.52
C LEU A 153 -14.18 -15.10 -0.41
N LEU A 154 -13.69 -14.92 -1.63
CA LEU A 154 -14.37 -14.13 -2.65
C LEU A 154 -15.62 -14.83 -3.19
N GLN A 155 -15.60 -16.17 -3.28
CA GLN A 155 -16.74 -16.96 -3.74
C GLN A 155 -17.93 -16.94 -2.76
N ASP A 156 -17.65 -16.95 -1.45
CA ASP A 156 -18.63 -16.94 -0.34
C ASP A 156 -19.53 -15.69 -0.36
N GLY A 157 -18.96 -14.52 -0.68
CA GLY A 157 -19.71 -13.27 -0.77
C GLY A 157 -20.30 -12.78 0.56
N ASN A 158 -19.83 -13.30 1.71
CA ASN A 158 -20.32 -12.91 3.02
C ASN A 158 -19.81 -11.51 3.39
N PRO A 159 -20.69 -10.52 3.64
CA PRO A 159 -20.30 -9.16 4.00
C PRO A 159 -19.34 -9.04 5.19
N ALA A 160 -19.33 -9.99 6.13
CA ALA A 160 -18.37 -9.99 7.24
C ALA A 160 -16.91 -10.02 6.75
N LEU A 161 -16.63 -10.68 5.62
CA LEU A 161 -15.29 -10.77 5.04
C LEU A 161 -14.79 -9.45 4.44
N LEU A 162 -15.63 -8.42 4.28
CA LEU A 162 -15.19 -7.16 3.69
C LEU A 162 -14.09 -6.47 4.49
N ARG A 163 -14.07 -6.59 5.83
CA ARG A 163 -12.98 -6.06 6.68
C ARG A 163 -11.64 -6.75 6.40
N LEU A 164 -11.68 -8.06 6.18
CA LEU A 164 -10.49 -8.81 5.80
C LEU A 164 -10.01 -8.36 4.41
N LEU A 165 -10.91 -8.25 3.43
CA LEU A 165 -10.57 -7.79 2.09
C LEU A 165 -10.00 -6.37 2.11
N GLU A 166 -10.46 -5.49 3.00
CA GLU A 166 -9.86 -4.17 3.24
C GLU A 166 -8.39 -4.29 3.67
N ALA A 167 -8.09 -5.17 4.63
CA ALA A 167 -6.73 -5.40 5.10
C ALA A 167 -5.83 -5.95 3.98
N VAL A 168 -6.35 -6.86 3.15
CA VAL A 168 -5.67 -7.42 1.97
C VAL A 168 -5.36 -6.33 0.95
N ILE A 169 -6.36 -5.53 0.56
CA ILE A 169 -6.20 -4.42 -0.39
C ILE A 169 -5.13 -3.43 0.12
N GLY A 170 -4.99 -3.28 1.44
CA GLY A 170 -3.95 -2.47 2.08
C GLY A 170 -2.51 -2.84 1.68
N LEU A 171 -2.27 -4.08 1.23
CA LEU A 171 -0.96 -4.55 0.76
C LEU A 171 -0.60 -4.02 -0.64
N GLN A 172 -1.58 -3.53 -1.41
CA GLN A 172 -1.40 -2.94 -2.75
C GLN A 172 -0.71 -3.85 -3.77
N ILE A 173 -0.96 -5.17 -3.68
CA ILE A 173 -0.41 -6.15 -4.62
C ILE A 173 -1.33 -6.22 -5.84
N PRO A 174 -0.89 -5.85 -7.06
CA PRO A 174 -1.80 -5.69 -8.21
C PRO A 174 -2.63 -6.93 -8.56
N GLN A 175 -2.02 -8.14 -8.51
CA GLN A 175 -2.76 -9.38 -8.81
C GLN A 175 -3.89 -9.64 -7.80
N VAL A 176 -3.62 -9.37 -6.53
CA VAL A 176 -4.56 -9.56 -5.42
C VAL A 176 -5.66 -8.50 -5.51
N ASP A 177 -5.31 -7.24 -5.73
CA ASP A 177 -6.26 -6.15 -5.93
C ASP A 177 -7.20 -6.44 -7.11
N ALA A 178 -6.70 -7.02 -8.21
CA ALA A 178 -7.50 -7.42 -9.36
C ALA A 178 -8.47 -8.56 -9.02
N ALA A 179 -7.99 -9.59 -8.32
CA ALA A 179 -8.81 -10.71 -7.86
C ALA A 179 -9.93 -10.23 -6.92
N VAL A 180 -9.59 -9.39 -5.93
CA VAL A 180 -10.56 -8.79 -5.02
C VAL A 180 -11.55 -7.90 -5.76
N ALA A 181 -11.08 -7.04 -6.68
CA ALA A 181 -11.94 -6.21 -7.51
C ALA A 181 -12.98 -7.04 -8.28
N ALA A 182 -12.59 -8.17 -8.87
CA ALA A 182 -13.48 -9.07 -9.58
C ALA A 182 -14.45 -9.80 -8.63
N GLY A 183 -13.97 -10.25 -7.46
CA GLY A 183 -14.76 -11.00 -6.49
C GLY A 183 -15.82 -10.18 -5.75
N LEU A 184 -15.60 -8.86 -5.57
CA LEU A 184 -16.51 -7.97 -4.82
C LEU A 184 -17.95 -7.93 -5.38
N ALA A 185 -18.17 -8.34 -6.64
CA ALA A 185 -19.50 -8.46 -7.24
C ALA A 185 -20.42 -9.47 -6.52
N ARG A 186 -19.85 -10.37 -5.70
CA ARG A 186 -20.59 -11.42 -4.97
C ARG A 186 -21.21 -10.94 -3.65
N PHE A 187 -20.76 -9.80 -3.14
CA PHE A 187 -21.15 -9.33 -1.80
C PHE A 187 -22.49 -8.57 -1.81
N ALA A 188 -22.99 -8.17 -3.00
CA ALA A 188 -24.30 -7.55 -3.24
C ALA A 188 -24.76 -6.55 -2.15
N THR A 189 -23.82 -5.74 -1.64
CA THR A 189 -24.02 -4.87 -0.48
C THR A 189 -23.38 -3.51 -0.68
N PRO A 190 -23.99 -2.40 -0.21
CA PRO A 190 -23.37 -1.09 -0.21
C PRO A 190 -22.02 -1.03 0.53
N ALA A 191 -21.79 -1.92 1.49
CA ALA A 191 -20.53 -1.99 2.24
C ALA A 191 -19.31 -2.35 1.37
N ALA A 192 -19.51 -2.91 0.17
CA ALA A 192 -18.42 -3.20 -0.78
C ALA A 192 -17.94 -1.96 -1.56
N LEU A 193 -18.75 -0.89 -1.58
CA LEU A 193 -18.49 0.30 -2.38
C LEU A 193 -17.23 1.10 -1.97
N PRO A 194 -16.90 1.27 -0.68
CA PRO A 194 -15.64 1.92 -0.27
C PRO A 194 -14.41 1.20 -0.80
N LEU A 195 -14.41 -0.14 -0.81
CA LEU A 195 -13.29 -0.94 -1.33
C LEU A 195 -13.15 -0.78 -2.85
N LEU A 196 -14.25 -0.83 -3.59
CA LEU A 196 -14.23 -0.56 -5.04
C LEU A 196 -13.76 0.85 -5.35
N ARG A 197 -14.12 1.84 -4.53
CA ARG A 197 -13.65 3.21 -4.68
C ARG A 197 -12.14 3.31 -4.49
N GLU A 198 -11.56 2.54 -3.57
CA GLU A 198 -10.11 2.48 -3.38
C GLU A 198 -9.42 1.78 -4.55
N LEU A 199 -9.96 0.64 -4.99
CA LEU A 199 -9.44 -0.11 -6.14
C LEU A 199 -9.49 0.69 -7.45
N LEU A 200 -10.51 1.53 -7.64
CA LEU A 200 -10.58 2.46 -8.79
C LEU A 200 -9.47 3.52 -8.81
N ARG A 201 -8.83 3.80 -7.67
CA ARG A 201 -7.71 4.75 -7.56
C ARG A 201 -6.35 4.09 -7.82
N ARG A 202 -6.30 2.75 -7.93
CA ARG A 202 -5.05 2.03 -8.16
C ARG A 202 -4.42 2.42 -9.50
N PRO A 203 -3.08 2.48 -9.57
CA PRO A 203 -2.35 2.84 -10.80
C PRO A 203 -2.45 1.74 -11.88
N ASP A 204 -2.69 0.50 -11.48
CA ASP A 204 -2.82 -0.63 -12.39
C ASP A 204 -4.12 -0.56 -13.23
N PRO A 205 -4.03 -0.62 -14.58
CA PRO A 205 -5.20 -0.53 -15.45
C PRO A 205 -6.12 -1.76 -15.38
N ALA A 206 -5.59 -2.96 -15.14
CA ALA A 206 -6.38 -4.19 -15.02
C ALA A 206 -7.24 -4.16 -13.76
N VAL A 207 -6.67 -3.73 -12.62
CA VAL A 207 -7.42 -3.52 -11.36
C VAL A 207 -8.59 -2.56 -11.58
N ARG A 208 -8.34 -1.41 -12.23
CA ARG A 208 -9.41 -0.43 -12.54
C ARG A 208 -10.47 -1.00 -13.48
N ALA A 209 -10.09 -1.82 -14.46
CA ALA A 209 -11.03 -2.44 -15.37
C ALA A 209 -11.96 -3.41 -14.63
N HIS A 210 -11.42 -4.29 -13.77
CA HIS A 210 -12.20 -5.18 -12.92
C HIS A 210 -13.11 -4.41 -11.97
N ALA A 211 -12.60 -3.38 -11.29
CA ALA A 211 -13.40 -2.57 -10.36
C ALA A 211 -14.61 -1.89 -11.06
N ARG A 212 -14.42 -1.37 -12.29
CA ARG A 212 -15.52 -0.81 -13.10
C ARG A 212 -16.56 -1.87 -13.49
N ALA A 213 -16.09 -3.04 -13.94
CA ALA A 213 -16.97 -4.14 -14.30
C ALA A 213 -17.83 -4.59 -13.10
N THR A 214 -17.20 -4.68 -11.92
CA THR A 214 -17.87 -5.04 -10.66
C THR A 214 -18.90 -4.01 -10.22
N LEU A 215 -18.64 -2.70 -10.40
CA LEU A 215 -19.65 -1.68 -10.14
C LEU A 215 -20.91 -1.86 -10.98
N GLY A 216 -20.75 -2.13 -12.28
CA GLY A 216 -21.90 -2.43 -13.14
C GLY A 216 -22.62 -3.72 -12.75
N ALA A 217 -21.91 -4.71 -12.20
CA ALA A 217 -22.53 -5.93 -11.68
C ALA A 217 -23.34 -5.66 -10.40
N LEU A 218 -22.79 -4.90 -9.45
CA LEU A 218 -23.50 -4.51 -8.22
C LEU A 218 -24.72 -3.63 -8.50
N GLU A 219 -24.63 -2.71 -9.46
CA GLU A 219 -25.77 -1.90 -9.90
C GLU A 219 -26.91 -2.77 -10.44
N ARG A 220 -26.59 -3.78 -11.28
CA ARG A 220 -27.58 -4.77 -11.76
C ARG A 220 -28.19 -5.60 -10.64
N GLN A 221 -27.48 -5.78 -9.52
CA GLN A 221 -27.98 -6.45 -8.32
C GLN A 221 -28.76 -5.50 -7.38
N GLY A 222 -28.96 -4.23 -7.76
CA GLY A 222 -29.75 -3.26 -7.01
C GLY A 222 -28.97 -2.45 -5.97
N VAL A 223 -27.63 -2.50 -5.98
CA VAL A 223 -26.80 -1.67 -5.10
C VAL A 223 -26.67 -0.27 -5.69
N ASP A 224 -26.92 0.78 -4.89
CA ASP A 224 -26.79 2.17 -5.34
C ASP A 224 -25.31 2.59 -5.47
N VAL A 225 -24.80 2.60 -6.70
CA VAL A 225 -23.40 2.94 -7.01
C VAL A 225 -23.15 4.43 -7.25
N ARG A 226 -24.18 5.28 -7.21
CA ARG A 226 -24.05 6.71 -7.56
C ARG A 226 -23.02 7.44 -6.70
N GLY A 227 -22.90 7.06 -5.42
CA GLY A 227 -21.94 7.61 -4.46
C GLY A 227 -20.48 7.15 -4.63
N VAL A 228 -20.20 6.19 -5.52
CA VAL A 228 -18.82 5.69 -5.74
C VAL A 228 -18.00 6.68 -6.55
N PHE A 229 -18.63 7.28 -7.56
CA PHE A 229 -18.02 8.25 -8.46
C PHE A 229 -18.12 9.69 -7.95
N VAL A 230 -18.94 9.93 -6.93
CA VAL A 230 -18.80 11.15 -6.12
C VAL A 230 -17.43 11.01 -5.48
N ALA A 231 -16.46 11.78 -5.99
CA ALA A 231 -15.28 12.09 -5.20
C ALA A 231 -15.82 12.53 -3.84
N GLU A 232 -15.70 11.67 -2.82
CA GLU A 232 -15.93 12.12 -1.45
C GLU A 232 -15.20 13.45 -1.36
N PRO A 233 -15.91 14.53 -0.97
CA PRO A 233 -15.30 15.86 -0.94
C PRO A 233 -13.94 15.70 -0.26
N GLU A 234 -12.90 16.25 -0.90
CA GLU A 234 -11.52 16.20 -0.38
C GLU A 234 -11.57 16.31 1.13
N PRO A 235 -10.91 15.42 1.90
CA PRO A 235 -11.04 15.45 3.35
C PRO A 235 -10.79 16.88 3.84
N THR A 236 -11.88 17.54 4.23
CA THR A 236 -12.03 18.97 4.51
C THR A 236 -11.46 19.34 5.87
N GLY A 237 -10.46 18.57 6.30
CA GLY A 237 -9.61 18.94 7.40
C GLY A 237 -9.02 20.31 7.15
N ALA A 238 -9.25 21.23 8.08
CA ALA A 238 -8.49 22.46 8.14
C ALA A 238 -7.00 22.11 8.09
N VAL A 239 -6.25 22.86 7.28
CA VAL A 239 -4.81 22.71 7.15
C VAL A 239 -4.20 23.07 8.50
N LEU A 240 -3.57 22.11 9.15
CA LEU A 240 -2.84 22.33 10.39
C LEU A 240 -1.49 22.99 10.07
N ALA A 241 -0.78 22.45 9.08
CA ALA A 241 0.53 22.96 8.70
C ALA A 241 0.79 22.75 7.20
N ALA A 242 1.48 23.71 6.59
CA ALA A 242 2.09 23.59 5.28
C ALA A 242 3.54 24.05 5.43
N LEU A 243 4.47 23.12 5.24
CA LEU A 243 5.89 23.29 5.52
C LEU A 243 6.70 23.02 4.26
N VAL A 244 7.77 23.77 4.06
CA VAL A 244 8.73 23.53 2.99
C VAL A 244 10.13 23.49 3.59
N GLY A 245 10.85 22.40 3.35
CA GLY A 245 12.27 22.29 3.68
C GLY A 245 13.12 23.09 2.70
N PRO A 246 14.29 23.60 3.12
CA PRO A 246 15.22 24.22 2.20
C PRO A 246 15.64 23.22 1.11
N PRO A 247 15.98 23.70 -0.10
CA PRO A 247 16.45 22.81 -1.15
C PRO A 247 17.72 22.08 -0.70
N TRP A 248 17.82 20.80 -1.04
CA TRP A 248 19.02 20.00 -0.91
C TRP A 248 20.09 20.45 -1.91
N SER A 249 21.29 19.91 -1.75
CA SER A 249 22.44 20.21 -2.63
C SER A 249 22.20 19.89 -4.10
N ASP A 250 21.24 19.03 -4.41
CA ASP A 250 20.83 18.68 -5.77
C ASP A 250 19.58 19.44 -6.26
N GLY A 251 19.07 20.38 -5.47
CA GLY A 251 17.92 21.23 -5.82
C GLY A 251 16.56 20.61 -5.51
N ARG A 252 16.50 19.37 -5.01
CA ARG A 252 15.26 18.77 -4.52
C ARG A 252 14.80 19.47 -3.25
N LEU A 253 13.49 19.61 -3.07
CA LEU A 253 12.91 20.20 -1.87
C LEU A 253 11.82 19.30 -1.32
N MET A 254 11.62 19.33 -0.01
CA MET A 254 10.57 18.59 0.66
C MET A 254 9.40 19.52 0.96
N VAL A 255 8.20 19.16 0.52
CA VAL A 255 6.94 19.83 0.85
C VAL A 255 6.14 18.94 1.78
N LEU A 256 5.69 19.45 2.91
CA LEU A 256 4.86 18.71 3.86
C LEU A 256 3.54 19.47 4.07
N VAL A 257 2.43 18.75 3.97
CA VAL A 257 1.08 19.27 4.28
C VAL A 257 0.43 18.38 5.33
N ALA A 258 -0.08 18.97 6.40
CA ALA A 258 -0.79 18.30 7.48
C ALA A 258 -2.21 18.89 7.63
N ARG A 259 -3.19 18.02 7.88
CA ARG A 259 -4.62 18.35 8.04
C ARG A 259 -5.22 17.62 9.21
N HIS A 260 -6.26 18.19 9.81
CA HIS A 260 -7.12 17.49 10.75
C HIS A 260 -8.00 16.44 10.05
N GLN A 261 -8.25 15.26 10.63
CA GLN A 261 -9.10 14.22 10.03
C GLN A 261 -10.36 13.93 10.87
N ALA A 262 -10.22 13.89 12.19
CA ALA A 262 -11.28 13.69 13.18
C ALA A 262 -10.95 14.56 14.42
N PRO A 263 -11.84 14.74 15.41
CA PRO A 263 -11.48 15.49 16.62
C PRO A 263 -10.20 14.90 17.24
N ALA A 264 -9.12 15.69 17.20
CA ALA A 264 -7.78 15.39 17.69
C ALA A 264 -6.86 14.46 16.85
N SER A 265 -7.24 14.01 15.66
CA SER A 265 -6.33 13.25 14.77
C SER A 265 -5.84 14.06 13.57
N ILE A 266 -4.58 13.86 13.20
CA ILE A 266 -3.87 14.52 12.12
C ILE A 266 -3.50 13.48 11.07
N ARG A 267 -3.64 13.90 9.82
CA ARG A 267 -3.08 13.25 8.65
C ARG A 267 -2.04 14.18 8.02
N PHE A 268 -0.87 13.68 7.67
CA PHE A 268 0.11 14.45 6.92
C PHE A 268 0.64 13.71 5.70
N ALA A 269 1.09 14.45 4.71
CA ALA A 269 1.83 13.98 3.54
C ALA A 269 3.11 14.79 3.39
N ALA A 270 4.22 14.13 3.13
CA ALA A 270 5.50 14.73 2.78
C ALA A 270 5.91 14.27 1.38
N VAL A 271 6.27 15.22 0.52
CA VAL A 271 6.60 15.01 -0.89
C VAL A 271 7.98 15.58 -1.17
N ILE A 272 8.84 14.77 -1.77
CA ILE A 272 10.10 15.29 -2.33
C ILE A 272 9.84 15.65 -3.78
N VAL A 273 9.98 16.94 -4.07
CA VAL A 273 9.83 17.51 -5.40
C VAL A 273 11.22 17.81 -5.94
N ASP A 274 11.53 17.26 -7.11
CA ASP A 274 12.64 17.68 -7.96
C ASP A 274 12.09 18.62 -9.02
N PRO A 275 12.20 19.95 -8.84
CA PRO A 275 11.65 20.90 -9.79
C PRO A 275 12.43 20.98 -11.11
N VAL A 276 13.45 20.13 -11.29
CA VAL A 276 14.45 20.30 -12.33
C VAL A 276 14.52 19.11 -13.27
N GLU A 277 14.52 17.89 -12.76
CA GLU A 277 14.73 16.68 -13.56
C GLU A 277 13.62 15.65 -13.42
N LEU A 278 13.14 15.38 -12.20
CA LEU A 278 12.31 14.20 -11.92
C LEU A 278 10.82 14.53 -11.70
N GLY A 279 10.47 15.76 -11.30
CA GLY A 279 9.12 16.09 -10.86
C GLY A 279 8.86 15.57 -9.45
N ILE A 280 7.88 14.68 -9.25
CA ILE A 280 7.67 14.02 -7.95
C ILE A 280 8.65 12.85 -7.80
N VAL A 281 9.53 12.92 -6.80
CA VAL A 281 10.55 11.88 -6.56
C VAL A 281 9.98 10.76 -5.70
N THR A 282 9.39 11.12 -4.56
CA THR A 282 8.78 10.18 -3.63
C THR A 282 7.79 10.93 -2.73
N THR A 283 6.91 10.18 -2.08
CA THR A 283 5.90 10.69 -1.17
C THR A 283 5.66 9.69 -0.07
N TRP A 284 5.45 10.16 1.15
CA TRP A 284 5.03 9.34 2.28
C TRP A 284 4.09 10.16 3.17
N GLY A 285 3.46 9.50 4.12
CA GLY A 285 2.58 10.16 5.07
C GLY A 285 2.12 9.23 6.17
N GLN A 286 1.38 9.80 7.12
CA GLN A 286 0.76 9.04 8.21
C GLN A 286 -0.60 9.64 8.55
N THR A 287 -1.53 8.79 8.98
CA THR A 287 -2.86 9.14 9.50
C THR A 287 -2.93 8.84 10.99
N GLY A 288 -3.91 9.43 11.69
CA GLY A 288 -4.20 9.07 13.09
C GLY A 288 -3.21 9.63 14.11
N MET A 289 -2.33 10.56 13.72
CA MET A 289 -1.38 11.15 14.65
C MET A 289 -2.04 12.20 15.55
N SER A 290 -1.69 12.21 16.83
CA SER A 290 -1.94 13.37 17.69
C SER A 290 -1.03 14.55 17.33
N ALA A 291 -1.42 15.77 17.69
CA ALA A 291 -0.59 16.97 17.51
C ALA A 291 0.80 16.83 18.15
N ALA A 292 0.89 16.26 19.36
CA ALA A 292 2.15 16.04 20.04
C ALA A 292 3.06 15.05 19.29
N GLN A 293 2.50 13.97 18.72
CA GLN A 293 3.27 13.04 17.87
C GLN A 293 3.76 13.73 16.60
N PHE A 294 2.91 14.54 15.96
CA PHE A 294 3.27 15.28 14.75
C PHE A 294 4.43 16.27 15.00
N HIS A 295 4.38 17.04 16.09
CA HIS A 295 5.47 17.96 16.44
C HIS A 295 6.78 17.23 16.79
N ARG A 296 6.71 16.07 17.48
CA ARG A 296 7.91 15.24 17.73
C ARG A 296 8.53 14.74 16.41
N LEU A 297 7.68 14.28 15.49
CA LEU A 297 8.13 13.83 14.16
C LEU A 297 8.86 14.95 13.42
N LEU A 298 8.29 16.18 13.40
CA LEU A 298 8.95 17.33 12.77
C LEU A 298 10.28 17.67 13.44
N ALA A 299 10.34 17.68 14.77
CA ALA A 299 11.59 17.95 15.50
C ALA A 299 12.68 16.92 15.20
N ASP A 300 12.31 15.63 15.08
CA ASP A 300 13.25 14.57 14.71
C ASP A 300 13.72 14.69 13.25
N TYR A 301 12.86 15.09 12.32
CA TYR A 301 13.26 15.39 10.94
C TYR A 301 14.25 16.56 10.88
N THR A 302 13.93 17.68 11.55
CA THR A 302 14.80 18.86 11.61
C THR A 302 16.18 18.49 12.17
N ARG A 303 16.22 17.67 13.24
CA ARG A 303 17.47 17.20 13.85
C ARG A 303 18.27 16.29 12.92
N LYS A 304 17.62 15.32 12.26
CA LYS A 304 18.30 14.36 11.37
C LYS A 304 18.81 15.00 10.08
N MET A 305 18.04 15.92 9.51
CA MET A 305 18.38 16.55 8.23
C MET A 305 19.26 17.80 8.40
N GLY A 306 19.37 18.34 9.62
CA GLY A 306 20.09 19.59 9.87
C GLY A 306 19.47 20.79 9.16
N GLN A 307 18.18 20.71 8.85
CA GLN A 307 17.44 21.68 8.04
C GLN A 307 16.12 22.02 8.71
N GLU A 308 15.86 23.30 8.92
CA GLU A 308 14.63 23.78 9.52
C GLU A 308 13.55 23.96 8.44
N PHE A 309 12.36 23.44 8.70
CA PHE A 309 11.21 23.66 7.83
C PHE A 309 10.69 25.08 7.98
N VAL A 310 10.29 25.69 6.86
CA VAL A 310 9.64 26.99 6.84
C VAL A 310 8.14 26.79 6.66
N GLN A 311 7.34 27.38 7.54
CA GLN A 311 5.89 27.45 7.35
C GLN A 311 5.55 28.36 6.17
N VAL A 312 4.72 27.86 5.25
CA VAL A 312 4.27 28.57 4.06
C VAL A 312 2.74 28.57 3.98
N ASP A 313 2.19 29.41 3.09
CA ASP A 313 0.78 29.31 2.71
C ASP A 313 0.50 27.96 2.04
N VAL A 314 -0.65 27.34 2.33
CA VAL A 314 -0.99 26.03 1.76
C VAL A 314 -1.04 26.04 0.24
N ASN A 315 -1.46 27.15 -0.38
CA ASN A 315 -1.50 27.26 -1.84
C ASN A 315 -0.07 27.28 -2.42
N VAL A 316 0.92 27.81 -1.70
CA VAL A 316 2.34 27.74 -2.11
C VAL A 316 2.82 26.28 -2.09
N ALA A 317 2.56 25.55 -0.99
CA ALA A 317 2.90 24.13 -0.88
C ALA A 317 2.22 23.30 -1.99
N GLN A 318 0.93 23.51 -2.20
CA GLN A 318 0.15 22.85 -3.24
C GLN A 318 0.66 23.19 -4.65
N ALA A 319 1.02 24.44 -4.92
CA ALA A 319 1.56 24.85 -6.21
C ALA A 319 2.93 24.22 -6.49
N LEU A 320 3.82 24.12 -5.49
CA LEU A 320 5.11 23.43 -5.61
C LEU A 320 4.92 21.96 -5.99
N VAL A 321 4.01 21.27 -5.30
CA VAL A 321 3.69 19.87 -5.60
C VAL A 321 3.03 19.72 -6.96
N ALA A 322 2.05 20.57 -7.29
CA ALA A 322 1.31 20.51 -8.54
C ALA A 322 2.21 20.66 -9.76
N ALA A 323 3.22 21.53 -9.69
CA ALA A 323 4.10 21.71 -10.82
C ALA A 323 5.28 20.70 -10.85
N GLY A 324 5.61 20.06 -9.72
CA GLY A 324 6.37 18.80 -9.73
C GLY A 324 5.60 17.65 -10.41
N GLU A 325 4.30 17.54 -10.16
CA GLU A 325 3.40 16.60 -10.84
C GLU A 325 3.30 16.90 -12.34
N GLU A 326 3.03 18.15 -12.72
CA GLU A 326 2.94 18.57 -14.11
C GLU A 326 4.24 18.29 -14.87
N TYR A 327 5.39 18.56 -14.24
CA TYR A 327 6.68 18.25 -14.80
C TYR A 327 6.82 16.74 -15.08
N ALA A 328 6.49 15.88 -14.12
CA ALA A 328 6.56 14.43 -14.29
C ALA A 328 5.68 13.96 -15.46
N ILE A 329 4.43 14.43 -15.52
CA ILE A 329 3.47 14.09 -16.57
C ILE A 329 3.99 14.54 -17.95
N ARG A 330 4.44 15.79 -18.08
CA ARG A 330 4.93 16.34 -19.36
C ARG A 330 6.12 15.57 -19.92
N HIS A 331 6.92 14.93 -19.06
CA HIS A 331 8.11 14.17 -19.45
C HIS A 331 7.88 12.64 -19.45
N GLY A 332 6.61 12.19 -19.41
CA GLY A 332 6.28 10.77 -19.47
C GLY A 332 6.77 9.95 -18.26
N ARG A 333 7.00 10.61 -17.12
CA ARG A 333 7.42 9.94 -15.88
C ARG A 333 6.18 9.46 -15.13
N ALA A 334 6.21 8.20 -14.71
CA ALA A 334 5.18 7.66 -13.83
C ALA A 334 5.25 8.35 -12.46
N LEU A 335 4.10 8.78 -11.94
CA LEU A 335 3.97 9.24 -10.55
C LEU A 335 4.02 8.03 -9.62
N SER A 336 4.65 8.17 -8.45
CA SER A 336 4.70 7.05 -7.50
C SER A 336 3.28 6.68 -7.02
N PRO A 337 2.99 5.38 -6.78
CA PRO A 337 1.72 4.96 -6.19
C PRO A 337 1.42 5.69 -4.87
N ASP A 338 2.43 5.86 -4.02
CA ASP A 338 2.31 6.61 -2.77
C ASP A 338 1.86 8.06 -2.98
N TYR A 339 2.37 8.73 -4.02
CA TYR A 339 1.93 10.08 -4.35
C TYR A 339 0.44 10.11 -4.67
N LEU A 340 -0.08 9.15 -5.44
CA LEU A 340 -1.50 9.10 -5.79
C LEU A 340 -2.40 8.93 -4.56
N VAL A 341 -1.95 8.15 -3.57
CA VAL A 341 -2.63 7.97 -2.27
C VAL A 341 -2.64 9.27 -1.46
N TRP A 342 -1.48 9.93 -1.37
CA TRP A 342 -1.27 11.09 -0.49
C TRP A 342 -1.65 12.43 -1.11
N ARG A 343 -1.80 12.51 -2.43
CA ARG A 343 -2.18 13.72 -3.17
C ARG A 343 -3.42 14.42 -2.59
N ARG A 344 -4.38 13.65 -2.07
CA ARG A 344 -5.61 14.18 -1.46
C ARG A 344 -5.36 14.92 -0.15
N CYS A 345 -4.37 14.50 0.62
CA CYS A 345 -3.96 15.21 1.84
C CYS A 345 -3.33 16.57 1.49
N ILE A 346 -2.62 16.64 0.38
CA ILE A 346 -2.02 17.88 -0.13
C ILE A 346 -3.13 18.80 -0.65
N GLY A 347 -4.04 18.26 -1.46
CA GLY A 347 -5.08 19.00 -2.17
C GLY A 347 -4.54 19.72 -3.41
N ARG A 348 -5.37 20.54 -4.04
CA ARG A 348 -4.96 21.40 -5.17
C ARG A 348 -5.02 22.87 -4.78
N SER A 349 -4.12 23.67 -5.34
CA SER A 349 -4.18 25.11 -5.20
C SER A 349 -5.46 25.64 -5.85
N THR A 350 -6.23 26.42 -5.11
CA THR A 350 -7.44 27.08 -5.62
C THR A 350 -7.14 28.39 -6.33
N ARG A 351 -5.90 28.88 -6.20
CA ARG A 351 -5.45 30.16 -6.75
C ARG A 351 -4.15 29.97 -7.53
N PRO A 352 -3.93 30.72 -8.63
CA PRO A 352 -2.62 30.78 -9.23
C PRO A 352 -1.66 31.44 -8.22
N VAL A 353 -0.65 30.68 -7.79
CA VAL A 353 0.40 31.19 -6.91
C VAL A 353 1.64 31.43 -7.76
N PRO A 354 2.17 32.67 -7.82
CA PRO A 354 3.49 32.90 -8.38
C PRO A 354 4.49 32.16 -7.50
N LEU A 355 5.03 31.07 -8.00
CA LEU A 355 6.01 30.31 -7.24
C LEU A 355 7.28 31.15 -7.12
N PRO A 356 7.82 31.33 -5.89
CA PRO A 356 9.06 32.09 -5.68
C PRO A 356 10.27 31.44 -6.37
N ILE A 357 10.08 30.20 -6.85
CA ILE A 357 11.05 29.41 -7.57
C ILE A 357 10.43 29.14 -8.95
N VAL A 358 10.99 29.77 -9.99
CA VAL A 358 10.84 29.24 -11.36
C VAL A 358 11.39 27.82 -11.35
N PHE A 359 10.65 26.84 -11.86
CA PHE A 359 11.11 25.44 -11.97
C PHE A 359 12.52 25.39 -12.57
N GLY A 360 13.50 25.04 -11.72
CA GLY A 360 14.91 25.31 -11.94
C GLY A 360 15.24 26.80 -11.72
N PRO A 361 15.99 27.18 -10.68
CA PRO A 361 16.34 28.58 -10.48
C PRO A 361 17.04 29.11 -11.73
N LYS A 362 16.67 30.30 -12.19
CA LYS A 362 17.39 30.92 -13.30
C LYS A 362 18.73 31.41 -12.79
N CYS A 363 19.76 31.23 -13.61
CA CYS A 363 21.05 31.84 -13.37
C CYS A 363 20.87 33.36 -13.28
N SER A 364 21.18 33.98 -12.15
CA SER A 364 20.99 35.42 -11.95
C SER A 364 21.84 36.29 -12.87
N GLU A 365 22.83 35.71 -13.54
CA GLU A 365 23.69 36.41 -14.50
C GLU A 365 23.32 36.21 -15.96
N CYS A 366 22.85 35.02 -16.35
CA CYS A 366 22.61 34.70 -17.76
C CYS A 366 21.19 34.24 -18.05
N ASP A 367 20.31 34.30 -17.05
CA ASP A 367 18.90 33.89 -17.08
C ASP A 367 18.65 32.43 -17.49
N ALA A 368 19.71 31.62 -17.67
CA ALA A 368 19.59 30.22 -18.03
C ALA A 368 18.94 29.42 -16.90
N VAL A 369 17.92 28.64 -17.23
CA VAL A 369 17.27 27.72 -16.30
C VAL A 369 18.27 26.65 -15.87
N LEU A 370 18.50 26.51 -14.56
CA LEU A 370 19.42 25.54 -14.02
C LEU A 370 18.84 24.14 -14.05
N ARG A 371 19.63 23.20 -14.58
CA ARG A 371 19.33 21.76 -14.60
C ARG A 371 20.10 21.02 -13.50
N SER A 372 19.71 19.83 -13.08
CA SER A 372 20.42 19.08 -12.02
C SER A 372 21.81 18.65 -12.50
N GLY A 373 21.94 18.39 -13.80
CA GLY A 373 23.22 18.31 -14.49
C GLY A 373 24.12 19.54 -14.27
N ASP A 374 23.58 20.75 -14.16
CA ASP A 374 24.36 21.96 -13.85
C ASP A 374 24.85 21.96 -12.39
N MET A 375 24.05 21.47 -11.44
CA MET A 375 24.46 21.32 -10.03
C MET A 375 25.66 20.38 -9.91
N ARG A 376 25.62 19.22 -10.58
CA ARG A 376 26.76 18.29 -10.64
C ARG A 376 27.99 18.90 -11.32
N ARG A 377 27.76 19.80 -12.27
CA ARG A 377 28.82 20.55 -12.96
C ARG A 377 29.30 21.78 -12.18
N GLY A 378 28.83 21.98 -10.93
CA GLY A 378 29.26 23.08 -10.06
C GLY A 378 28.51 24.39 -10.27
N ALA A 379 27.20 24.31 -10.59
CA ALA A 379 26.27 25.41 -10.32
C ALA A 379 26.16 25.65 -8.81
N ILE A 380 25.80 26.87 -8.43
CA ILE A 380 25.77 27.31 -7.03
C ILE A 380 24.40 27.91 -6.76
N ILE A 381 23.78 27.51 -5.65
CA ILE A 381 22.55 28.11 -5.13
C ILE A 381 22.87 28.64 -3.74
N ALA A 382 22.58 29.92 -3.48
CA ALA A 382 22.72 30.52 -2.16
C ALA A 382 21.57 31.49 -1.89
N GLY A 383 20.73 31.17 -0.89
CA GLY A 383 19.49 31.91 -0.64
C GLY A 383 18.57 31.86 -1.85
N ARG A 384 18.16 33.03 -2.36
CA ARG A 384 17.29 33.17 -3.53
C ARG A 384 18.05 33.29 -4.86
N VAL A 385 19.38 33.27 -4.81
CA VAL A 385 20.24 33.51 -5.97
C VAL A 385 20.88 32.22 -6.41
N ALA A 386 20.92 31.99 -7.72
CA ALA A 386 21.59 30.84 -8.28
C ALA A 386 22.45 31.22 -9.49
N LEU A 387 23.52 30.48 -9.72
CA LEU A 387 24.42 30.64 -10.85
C LEU A 387 24.64 29.31 -11.55
N CYS A 388 24.56 29.31 -12.88
CA CYS A 388 24.86 28.12 -13.67
C CYS A 388 26.32 27.74 -13.57
N ALA A 389 26.64 26.49 -13.87
CA ALA A 389 28.02 26.01 -13.84
C ALA A 389 28.97 26.93 -14.62
N ARG A 390 28.52 27.48 -15.75
CA ARG A 390 29.30 28.43 -16.56
C ARG A 390 29.51 29.78 -15.85
N CYS A 391 28.48 30.38 -15.25
CA CYS A 391 28.62 31.64 -14.54
C CYS A 391 29.37 31.45 -13.22
N ALA A 392 29.11 30.39 -12.48
CA ALA A 392 29.84 30.01 -11.27
C ALA A 392 31.33 29.72 -11.54
N ALA A 393 31.70 29.34 -12.76
CA ALA A 393 33.09 29.11 -13.15
C ALA A 393 33.92 30.37 -13.38
N ARG A 394 33.27 31.53 -13.58
CA ARG A 394 33.97 32.79 -13.85
C ARG A 394 34.82 33.19 -12.64
N PRO A 395 36.03 33.75 -12.83
CA PRO A 395 36.81 34.31 -11.74
C PRO A 395 36.00 35.32 -10.93
N ARG A 396 36.03 35.21 -9.59
CA ARG A 396 35.28 36.08 -8.67
C ARG A 396 36.21 36.83 -7.75
N LEU A 397 35.78 37.97 -7.23
CA LEU A 397 36.49 38.65 -6.15
C LEU A 397 35.81 38.31 -4.83
N CYS A 398 36.62 38.10 -3.78
CA CYS A 398 36.10 38.02 -2.43
C CYS A 398 35.41 39.34 -2.08
N ALA A 399 34.13 39.29 -1.68
CA ALA A 399 33.35 40.48 -1.35
C ALA A 399 33.94 41.32 -0.19
N VAL A 400 34.83 40.73 0.61
CA VAL A 400 35.49 41.40 1.75
C VAL A 400 36.89 41.88 1.40
N CYS A 401 37.79 40.98 0.98
CA CYS A 401 39.21 41.30 0.80
C CYS A 401 39.63 41.52 -0.66
N GLN A 402 38.68 41.47 -1.61
CA GLN A 402 38.93 41.65 -3.05
C GLN A 402 39.95 40.68 -3.67
N ARG A 403 40.34 39.60 -2.96
CA ARG A 403 41.19 38.54 -3.50
C ARG A 403 40.47 37.82 -4.65
N LEU A 404 41.18 37.61 -5.77
CA LEU A 404 40.70 36.81 -6.89
C LEU A 404 40.54 35.32 -6.49
N LEU A 405 39.36 34.79 -6.75
CA LEU A 405 38.91 33.42 -6.48
C LEU A 405 38.74 32.72 -7.83
N SER A 406 39.58 31.72 -8.08
CA SER A 406 39.45 30.83 -9.22
C SER A 406 38.61 29.61 -8.87
N ARG A 407 37.89 29.08 -9.86
CA ARG A 407 37.10 27.85 -9.70
C ARG A 407 38.02 26.71 -9.27
N GLY A 408 37.65 26.00 -8.20
CA GLY A 408 38.45 24.90 -7.64
C GLY A 408 39.30 25.28 -6.42
N GLN A 409 39.32 26.55 -5.99
CA GLN A 409 39.87 26.87 -4.68
C GLN A 409 39.02 26.27 -3.56
N GLU A 410 39.56 25.28 -2.86
CA GLU A 410 38.94 24.71 -1.66
C GLU A 410 38.59 25.81 -0.65
N GLY A 411 37.32 25.88 -0.27
CA GLY A 411 36.84 26.78 0.78
C GLY A 411 36.27 28.12 0.30
N MET A 412 35.97 28.28 -0.99
CA MET A 412 35.08 29.36 -1.45
C MET A 412 33.67 29.14 -0.91
N ARG A 413 33.08 30.15 -0.27
CA ARG A 413 31.67 30.16 0.15
C ARG A 413 30.89 31.15 -0.70
N ALA A 414 29.66 30.82 -1.07
CA ALA A 414 28.74 31.72 -1.74
C ALA A 414 27.58 32.05 -0.80
N ARG A 415 27.07 33.28 -0.87
CA ARG A 415 25.87 33.72 -0.14
C ARG A 415 25.07 34.69 -1.00
N GLU A 416 23.80 34.87 -0.66
CA GLU A 416 23.00 35.97 -1.20
C GLU A 416 23.62 37.30 -0.74
N GLY A 417 23.87 38.20 -1.69
CA GLY A 417 24.42 39.52 -1.45
C GLY A 417 23.38 40.49 -0.86
N PRO A 418 23.81 41.68 -0.43
CA PRO A 418 22.93 42.70 0.10
C PRO A 418 21.98 43.27 -0.95
N GLU A 419 22.35 43.21 -2.24
CA GLU A 419 21.48 43.57 -3.34
C GLU A 419 20.65 42.35 -3.80
N PRO A 420 19.31 42.48 -3.89
CA PRO A 420 18.45 41.40 -4.36
C PRO A 420 18.90 40.83 -5.70
N GLY A 421 19.04 39.51 -5.79
CA GLY A 421 19.44 38.83 -7.03
C GLY A 421 20.94 38.73 -7.26
N LYS A 422 21.80 39.32 -6.42
CA LYS A 422 23.26 39.22 -6.54
C LYS A 422 23.84 38.16 -5.60
N MET A 423 24.84 37.42 -6.09
CA MET A 423 25.59 36.44 -5.29
C MET A 423 26.94 37.03 -4.89
N GLU A 424 27.27 36.94 -3.60
CA GLU A 424 28.58 37.28 -3.08
C GLU A 424 29.42 36.02 -2.87
N PHE A 425 30.72 36.14 -3.12
CA PHE A 425 31.69 35.09 -2.90
C PHE A 425 32.66 35.51 -1.79
N LEU A 426 32.94 34.58 -0.88
CA LEU A 426 33.86 34.77 0.23
C LEU A 426 35.00 33.77 0.13
N CYS A 427 36.22 34.26 0.32
CA CYS A 427 37.39 33.38 0.45
C CYS A 427 37.33 32.60 1.78
N LYS A 428 38.09 31.50 1.86
CA LYS A 428 38.17 30.64 3.05
C LYS A 428 38.47 31.40 4.34
N HIS A 429 39.28 32.46 4.29
CA HIS A 429 39.63 33.27 5.46
C HIS A 429 38.47 34.18 5.89
N CYS A 430 37.87 34.93 4.96
CA CYS A 430 36.78 35.86 5.26
C CYS A 430 35.47 35.15 5.61
N GLY A 431 35.26 33.92 5.13
CA GLY A 431 34.05 33.13 5.38
C GLY A 431 34.00 32.40 6.73
N ARG A 432 35.08 32.40 7.53
CA ARG A 432 35.12 31.73 8.85
C ARG A 432 34.67 32.62 10.02
N GLY A 433 34.68 33.94 9.83
CA GLY A 433 34.38 34.92 10.89
C GLY A 433 32.93 35.40 10.92
N ARG A 434 32.05 34.77 10.14
CA ARG A 434 30.61 35.02 10.04
C ARG A 434 29.92 33.69 9.83
#